data_AF-A0A966PTG8-F1
#
_entry.id   AF-A0A966PTG8-F1
#
_cell.length_a   1.000
_cell.length_b   1.000
_cell.length_c   1.000
_cell.angle_alpha   90.00
_cell.angle_beta   90.00
_cell.angle_gamma   90.00
#
_symmetry.space_group_name_H-M   'P 1'
#
loop_
_entity.id
_entity.type
_entity.pdbx_description
1 polymer ?
#
loop_
_entity_poly.entity_id
_entity_poly.type
_entity_poly.pdbx_seq_one_letter_code
_entity_poly.pdbx_strand_id
1 'polypeptide(L)'
;MYNEYVLERYKESTSNHTPHAQIKLETPKPEVELKDDVLDKLDPMEVLPITHPAIQYLIKRKIPKDKWKLLYYTDTFKAYTNSVKFHFPNIKDDHPRIVIPYFNEHGKVFAFQARALGNEQPKYYSIKIDEKEEKIYALDRVDYSKRVYVTEGPIDSLFIPNCIAVSGASFDTPTIKSLASNATLIMDNEPRSKEICKFINKLIEAGYAVCLWPETTPEKDINEMVMAGKSIESIMDTINTNTFQGMEAKLKFIQWRKC
;
A
#
# COMPACT_ATOMS: atom_id res chain seq x y z
N MET A 1 -25.34 24.39 8.51
CA MET A 1 -26.45 23.43 8.55
C MET A 1 -26.03 21.95 8.62
N TYR A 2 -25.11 21.42 7.79
CA TYR A 2 -24.67 20.01 7.98
C TYR A 2 -23.81 19.80 9.24
N ASN A 3 -23.02 20.81 9.62
CA ASN A 3 -22.16 20.75 10.83
C ASN A 3 -22.92 20.88 12.15
N GLU A 4 -24.12 21.48 12.16
CA GLU A 4 -24.95 21.62 13.37
C GLU A 4 -25.69 20.33 13.70
N TYR A 5 -26.11 19.57 12.68
CA TYR A 5 -26.84 18.31 12.85
C TYR A 5 -25.98 17.20 13.46
N VAL A 6 -24.67 17.20 13.19
CA VAL A 6 -23.72 16.24 13.79
C VAL A 6 -23.52 16.54 15.27
N LEU A 7 -23.53 17.82 15.68
CA LEU A 7 -23.33 18.22 17.08
C LEU A 7 -24.53 17.90 17.97
N GLU A 8 -25.76 17.90 17.45
CA GLU A 8 -26.96 17.57 18.24
C GLU A 8 -27.00 16.09 18.65
N ARG A 9 -26.59 15.15 17.78
CA ARG A 9 -26.55 13.72 18.13
C ARG A 9 -25.53 13.36 19.22
N TYR A 10 -24.48 14.17 19.39
CA TYR A 10 -23.46 13.94 20.42
C TYR A 10 -23.82 14.54 21.78
N LYS A 11 -24.84 15.41 21.87
CA LYS A 11 -25.26 16.01 23.16
C LYS A 11 -26.25 15.14 23.94
N GLU A 12 -26.95 14.21 23.30
CA GLU A 12 -27.97 13.39 23.97
C GLU A 12 -27.46 12.06 24.54
N SER A 13 -26.17 11.73 24.38
CA SER A 13 -25.59 10.47 24.88
C SER A 13 -24.43 10.71 25.85
N THR A 14 -24.72 11.34 26.98
CA THR A 14 -23.80 11.36 28.13
C THR A 14 -24.25 10.37 29.20
N SER A 15 -23.55 9.23 29.29
CA SER A 15 -23.30 8.60 30.59
C SER A 15 -22.04 7.73 30.52
N ASN A 16 -21.04 8.11 31.31
CA ASN A 16 -19.94 7.30 31.84
C ASN A 16 -19.02 6.58 30.83
N HIS A 17 -17.85 7.16 30.52
CA HIS A 17 -16.55 6.49 30.67
C HIS A 17 -15.35 7.39 30.32
N THR A 18 -14.22 7.02 30.92
CA THR A 18 -12.82 7.50 30.89
C THR A 18 -12.36 8.43 29.74
N PRO A 19 -11.41 9.37 30.02
CA PRO A 19 -10.92 10.31 29.02
C PRO A 19 -10.07 9.59 27.97
N HIS A 20 -10.67 9.26 26.82
CA HIS A 20 -9.92 8.91 25.63
C HIS A 20 -9.18 10.15 25.12
N ALA A 21 -7.90 9.96 24.81
CA ALA A 21 -7.01 10.97 24.26
C ALA A 21 -7.73 11.77 23.17
N GLN A 22 -7.70 13.10 23.30
CA GLN A 22 -8.23 14.01 22.31
C GLN A 22 -7.52 13.73 20.98
N ILE A 23 -8.24 13.12 20.03
CA ILE A 23 -7.80 13.05 18.64
C ILE A 23 -7.76 14.50 18.16
N LYS A 24 -6.55 15.05 18.05
CA LYS A 24 -6.35 16.32 17.34
C LYS A 24 -6.79 16.07 15.90
N LEU A 25 -7.90 16.70 15.50
CA LEU A 25 -8.25 16.84 14.09
C LEU A 25 -7.13 17.63 13.43
N GLU A 26 -6.20 16.93 12.79
CA GLU A 26 -5.12 17.56 12.05
C GLU A 26 -5.72 18.31 10.85
N THR A 27 -5.35 19.58 10.72
CA THR A 27 -5.63 20.40 9.55
C THR A 27 -5.15 19.69 8.28
N PRO A 28 -5.83 19.85 7.12
CA PRO A 28 -5.37 19.27 5.87
C PRO A 28 -3.92 19.70 5.60
N LYS A 29 -3.04 18.71 5.50
CA LYS A 29 -1.60 18.91 5.28
C LYS A 29 -1.42 19.69 3.97
N PRO A 30 -0.61 20.76 3.94
CA PRO A 30 -0.33 21.47 2.69
C PRO A 30 0.24 20.50 1.66
N GLU A 31 -0.17 20.66 0.40
CA GLU A 31 0.31 19.84 -0.72
C GLU A 31 1.81 20.11 -0.88
N VAL A 32 2.65 19.16 -0.44
CA VAL A 32 4.10 19.26 -0.57
C VAL A 32 4.46 18.91 -2.01
N GLU A 33 5.17 19.80 -2.71
CA GLU A 33 5.71 19.46 -4.03
C GLU A 33 6.70 18.30 -3.90
N LEU A 34 6.38 17.17 -4.52
CA LEU A 34 7.23 15.99 -4.60
C LEU A 34 8.34 16.20 -5.64
N LYS A 35 9.28 17.08 -5.32
CA LYS A 35 10.49 17.33 -6.14
C LYS A 35 11.72 16.92 -5.35
N ASP A 36 12.40 15.90 -5.85
CA ASP A 36 13.56 15.30 -5.22
C ASP A 36 14.57 14.88 -6.30
N ASP A 37 15.85 15.14 -6.04
CA ASP A 37 16.96 14.89 -6.95
C ASP A 37 17.13 13.40 -7.30
N VAL A 38 16.62 12.51 -6.44
CA VAL A 38 16.52 11.08 -6.72
C VAL A 38 15.69 10.82 -7.99
N LEU A 39 14.72 11.67 -8.31
CA LEU A 39 13.80 11.45 -9.44
C LEU A 39 14.28 12.10 -10.75
N ASP A 40 15.29 12.97 -10.72
CA ASP A 40 15.72 13.79 -11.85
C ASP A 40 16.18 12.98 -13.08
N LYS A 41 16.68 11.76 -12.85
CA LYS A 41 17.19 10.85 -13.90
C LYS A 41 16.17 9.77 -14.32
N LEU A 42 14.94 9.89 -13.84
CA LEU A 42 13.87 8.96 -14.16
C LEU A 42 12.84 9.63 -15.05
N ASP A 43 12.24 8.86 -15.94
CA ASP A 43 11.15 9.34 -16.77
C ASP A 43 9.82 9.17 -16.01
N PRO A 44 9.07 10.25 -15.73
CA PRO A 44 7.73 10.12 -15.16
C PRO A 44 6.82 9.34 -16.12
N MET A 45 6.08 8.36 -15.62
CA MET A 45 5.22 7.54 -16.50
C MET A 45 4.15 8.37 -17.21
N GLU A 46 3.66 9.44 -16.60
CA GLU A 46 2.60 10.26 -17.20
C GLU A 46 3.01 11.00 -18.48
N VAL A 47 4.32 11.22 -18.70
CA VAL A 47 4.83 11.90 -19.90
C VAL A 47 5.28 10.95 -21.00
N LEU A 48 5.36 9.65 -20.72
CA LEU A 48 5.78 8.66 -21.70
C LEU A 48 4.70 8.41 -22.76
N PRO A 49 5.08 8.15 -24.02
CA PRO A 49 4.12 7.84 -25.08
C PRO A 49 3.26 6.63 -24.72
N ILE A 50 2.00 6.62 -25.16
CA ILE A 50 1.08 5.49 -24.91
C ILE A 50 1.63 4.17 -25.44
N THR A 51 2.43 4.20 -26.52
CA THR A 51 3.06 3.04 -27.15
C THR A 51 4.27 2.51 -26.38
N HIS A 52 4.74 3.23 -25.36
CA HIS A 52 5.92 2.85 -24.58
C HIS A 52 5.67 1.53 -23.82
N PRO A 53 6.63 0.57 -23.79
CA PRO A 53 6.45 -0.72 -23.12
C PRO A 53 6.02 -0.63 -21.66
N ALA A 54 6.58 0.34 -20.91
CA ALA A 54 6.20 0.56 -19.52
C ALA A 54 4.75 1.07 -19.39
N ILE A 55 4.24 1.84 -20.35
CA ILE A 55 2.85 2.31 -20.35
C ILE A 55 1.90 1.20 -20.75
N GLN A 56 2.26 0.40 -21.75
CA GLN A 56 1.55 -0.83 -22.09
C GLN A 56 1.45 -1.79 -20.90
N TYR A 57 2.49 -1.84 -20.06
CA TYR A 57 2.46 -2.57 -18.81
C TYR A 57 1.37 -2.06 -17.85
N LEU A 58 1.33 -0.75 -17.58
CA LEU A 58 0.33 -0.14 -16.71
C LEU A 58 -1.10 -0.36 -17.24
N ILE A 59 -1.31 -0.21 -18.55
CA ILE A 59 -2.59 -0.44 -19.23
C ILE A 59 -3.03 -1.89 -19.08
N LYS A 60 -2.15 -2.85 -19.37
CA LYS A 60 -2.44 -4.29 -19.23
C LYS A 60 -2.81 -4.66 -17.80
N ARG A 61 -2.13 -4.03 -16.83
CA ARG A 61 -2.39 -4.16 -15.39
C ARG A 61 -3.60 -3.36 -14.91
N LYS A 62 -4.24 -2.59 -15.79
CA LYS A 62 -5.37 -1.69 -15.49
C LYS A 62 -5.08 -0.68 -14.38
N ILE A 63 -3.82 -0.28 -14.18
CA ILE A 63 -3.46 0.72 -13.16
C ILE A 63 -4.15 2.05 -13.49
N PRO A 64 -4.86 2.69 -12.55
CA PRO A 64 -5.61 3.91 -12.83
C PRO A 64 -4.71 5.04 -13.34
N LYS A 65 -5.17 5.76 -14.38
CA LYS A 65 -4.36 6.78 -15.07
C LYS A 65 -3.92 7.92 -14.14
N ASP A 66 -4.76 8.32 -13.20
CA ASP A 66 -4.45 9.36 -12.21
C ASP A 66 -3.32 8.96 -11.25
N LYS A 67 -2.95 7.66 -11.22
CA LYS A 67 -1.83 7.14 -10.43
C LYS A 67 -0.53 7.03 -11.22
N TRP A 68 -0.52 7.25 -12.53
CA TRP A 68 0.69 7.12 -13.34
C TRP A 68 1.75 8.15 -12.95
N LYS A 69 1.34 9.35 -12.51
CA LYS A 69 2.23 10.38 -11.94
C LYS A 69 3.02 9.94 -10.70
N LEU A 70 2.62 8.84 -10.06
CA LEU A 70 3.30 8.27 -8.89
C LEU A 70 4.38 7.26 -9.27
N LEU A 71 4.54 6.97 -10.57
CA LEU A 71 5.39 5.91 -11.10
C LEU A 71 6.39 6.50 -12.09
N TYR A 72 7.58 5.90 -12.11
CA TYR A 72 8.71 6.36 -12.91
C TYR A 72 9.33 5.20 -13.66
N TYR A 73 10.08 5.51 -14.70
CA TYR A 73 10.75 4.54 -15.55
C TYR A 73 12.25 4.83 -15.65
N THR A 74 13.03 3.78 -15.85
CA THR A 74 14.43 3.88 -16.27
C THR A 74 14.80 2.66 -17.10
N ASP A 75 15.59 2.86 -18.16
CA ASP A 75 16.19 1.79 -18.95
C ASP A 75 17.36 1.11 -18.24
N THR A 76 18.02 1.83 -17.32
CA THR A 76 19.27 1.41 -16.67
C THR A 76 19.12 1.47 -15.15
N PHE A 77 18.31 0.56 -14.60
CA PHE A 77 17.95 0.57 -13.19
C PHE A 77 19.14 0.48 -12.23
N LYS A 78 20.08 -0.44 -12.45
CA LYS A 78 21.23 -0.64 -11.57
C LYS A 78 22.20 0.54 -11.65
N ALA A 79 22.44 1.06 -12.85
CA ALA A 79 23.27 2.25 -13.05
C ALA A 79 22.63 3.48 -12.38
N TYR A 80 21.33 3.68 -12.57
CA TYR A 80 20.55 4.73 -11.89
C TYR A 80 20.67 4.59 -10.36
N THR A 81 20.42 3.39 -9.83
CA THR A 81 20.49 3.12 -8.39
C THR A 81 21.86 3.49 -7.83
N ASN A 82 22.94 3.06 -8.49
CA ASN A 82 24.31 3.38 -8.05
C ASN A 82 24.63 4.88 -8.09
N SER A 83 23.94 5.65 -8.93
CA SER A 83 24.09 7.11 -8.96
C SER A 83 23.42 7.83 -7.78
N VAL A 84 22.48 7.17 -7.11
CA VAL A 84 21.79 7.65 -5.89
C VAL A 84 22.44 7.07 -4.64
N LYS A 85 22.60 5.75 -4.58
CA LYS A 85 23.24 5.01 -3.49
C LYS A 85 23.91 3.77 -4.07
N PHE A 86 25.23 3.66 -3.92
CA PHE A 86 25.96 2.48 -4.38
C PHE A 86 25.37 1.20 -3.76
N HIS A 87 24.93 0.29 -4.62
CA HIS A 87 24.23 -0.94 -4.23
C HIS A 87 24.62 -2.14 -5.09
N PHE A 88 24.81 -1.94 -6.39
CA PHE A 88 25.13 -3.01 -7.34
C PHE A 88 26.61 -2.97 -7.72
N PRO A 89 27.44 -3.93 -7.30
CA PRO A 89 28.85 -3.99 -7.72
C PRO A 89 29.00 -4.35 -9.20
N ASN A 90 27.99 -5.00 -9.79
CA ASN A 90 27.96 -5.37 -11.20
C ASN A 90 26.64 -4.92 -11.84
N ILE A 91 26.74 -4.26 -12.99
CA ILE A 91 25.62 -3.71 -13.76
C ILE A 91 25.55 -4.26 -15.21
N LYS A 92 26.27 -5.35 -15.53
CA LYS A 92 26.27 -5.92 -16.89
C LYS A 92 24.90 -6.45 -17.33
N ASP A 93 24.11 -6.92 -16.38
CA ASP A 93 22.73 -7.42 -16.52
C ASP A 93 21.72 -6.35 -16.03
N ASP A 94 21.97 -5.08 -16.39
CA ASP A 94 21.02 -4.02 -16.10
C ASP A 94 19.83 -4.11 -17.05
N HIS A 95 18.63 -3.93 -16.50
CA HIS A 95 17.38 -4.11 -17.21
C HIS A 95 16.39 -2.99 -16.84
N PRO A 96 15.51 -2.60 -17.77
CA PRO A 96 14.53 -1.56 -17.50
C PRO A 96 13.58 -1.92 -16.36
N ARG A 97 13.21 -0.92 -15.55
CA ARG A 97 12.28 -1.10 -14.44
C ARG A 97 11.31 0.06 -14.25
N ILE A 98 10.13 -0.29 -13.74
CA ILE A 98 9.17 0.66 -13.18
C ILE A 98 9.61 0.97 -11.76
N VAL A 99 10.00 2.20 -11.49
CA VAL A 99 10.40 2.71 -10.19
C VAL A 99 9.18 3.28 -9.46
N ILE A 100 9.05 2.92 -8.18
CA ILE A 100 7.97 3.29 -7.27
C ILE A 100 8.61 4.00 -6.07
N PRO A 101 8.70 5.34 -6.08
CA PRO A 101 9.34 6.09 -5.00
C PRO A 101 8.48 6.15 -3.74
N TYR A 102 9.14 6.21 -2.60
CA TYR A 102 8.54 6.34 -1.27
C TYR A 102 8.95 7.70 -0.71
N PHE A 103 7.95 8.49 -0.35
CA PHE A 103 8.16 9.84 0.15
C PHE A 103 7.90 9.89 1.64
N ASN A 104 8.76 10.62 2.36
CA ASN A 104 8.50 10.96 3.74
C ASN A 104 7.54 12.15 3.84
N GLU A 105 7.26 12.56 5.06
CA GLU A 105 6.35 13.66 5.35
C GLU A 105 6.75 15.02 4.76
N HIS A 106 8.01 15.17 4.39
CA HIS A 106 8.59 16.38 3.79
C HIS A 106 8.69 16.30 2.26
N GLY A 107 8.11 15.25 1.64
CA GLY A 107 8.17 15.05 0.19
C GLY A 107 9.54 14.58 -0.32
N LYS A 108 10.41 14.07 0.56
CA LYS A 108 11.73 13.55 0.21
C LYS A 108 11.71 12.05 -0.03
N VAL A 109 12.42 11.60 -1.06
CA VAL A 109 12.49 10.17 -1.40
C VAL A 109 13.45 9.48 -0.45
N PHE A 110 12.93 8.58 0.38
CA PHE A 110 13.75 7.84 1.34
C PHE A 110 13.95 6.38 0.95
N ALA A 111 13.12 5.86 0.05
CA ALA A 111 13.23 4.52 -0.50
C ALA A 111 12.55 4.47 -1.88
N PHE A 112 12.83 3.42 -2.64
CA PHE A 112 12.06 3.10 -3.83
C PHE A 112 12.03 1.60 -4.06
N GLN A 113 10.93 1.13 -4.66
CA GLN A 113 10.88 -0.20 -5.24
C GLN A 113 11.07 -0.11 -6.75
N ALA A 114 11.60 -1.18 -7.36
CA ALA A 114 11.74 -1.24 -8.80
C ALA A 114 11.28 -2.59 -9.34
N ARG A 115 10.24 -2.55 -10.16
CA ARG A 115 9.58 -3.72 -10.72
C ARG A 115 10.08 -4.01 -12.14
N ALA A 116 10.41 -5.27 -12.40
CA ALA A 116 10.69 -5.76 -13.75
C ALA A 116 9.44 -5.65 -14.65
N LEU A 117 9.65 -5.27 -15.92
CA LEU A 117 8.57 -5.24 -16.92
C LEU A 117 8.27 -6.64 -17.47
N GLY A 118 9.29 -7.49 -17.60
CA GLY A 118 9.20 -8.83 -18.14
C GLY A 118 9.35 -9.92 -17.06
N ASN A 119 10.17 -10.92 -17.37
CA ASN A 119 10.40 -12.09 -16.54
C ASN A 119 11.74 -12.02 -15.77
N GLU A 120 12.38 -10.86 -15.76
CA GLU A 120 13.67 -10.63 -15.11
C GLU A 120 13.57 -10.87 -13.60
N GLN A 121 14.57 -11.56 -13.04
CA GLN A 121 14.65 -11.84 -11.61
C GLN A 121 15.70 -10.96 -10.93
N PRO A 122 15.43 -10.48 -9.69
CA PRO A 122 14.16 -10.58 -8.97
C PRO A 122 13.08 -9.70 -9.60
N LYS A 123 11.82 -10.11 -9.49
CA LYS A 123 10.65 -9.33 -9.95
C LYS A 123 10.62 -7.92 -9.37
N TYR A 124 11.04 -7.77 -8.11
CA TYR A 124 11.17 -6.49 -7.42
C TYR A 124 12.54 -6.33 -6.78
N TYR A 125 13.12 -5.14 -6.90
CA TYR A 125 14.13 -4.63 -5.99
C TYR A 125 13.51 -3.64 -5.01
N SER A 126 14.11 -3.56 -3.83
CA SER A 126 13.75 -2.60 -2.79
C SER A 126 15.02 -1.90 -2.34
N ILE A 127 15.14 -0.61 -2.64
CA ILE A 127 16.30 0.20 -2.27
C ILE A 127 15.87 1.18 -1.19
N LYS A 128 16.56 1.16 -0.05
CA LYS A 128 16.38 2.13 1.02
C LYS A 128 17.53 3.12 0.95
N ILE A 129 17.22 4.41 0.87
CA ILE A 129 18.20 5.50 0.81
C ILE A 129 18.53 5.92 2.24
N ASP A 130 17.50 6.34 2.98
CA ASP A 130 17.60 6.64 4.42
C ASP A 130 17.17 5.43 5.25
N GLU A 131 18.12 4.84 5.98
CA GLU A 131 17.89 3.67 6.83
C GLU A 131 17.03 3.95 8.06
N LYS A 132 16.84 5.22 8.45
CA LYS A 132 16.07 5.61 9.62
C LYS A 132 14.56 5.61 9.39
N GLU A 133 14.15 5.81 8.14
CA GLU A 133 12.74 5.92 7.77
C GLU A 133 12.05 4.55 7.74
N GLU A 134 10.78 4.48 8.11
CA GLU A 134 9.99 3.26 8.02
C GLU A 134 9.56 3.02 6.57
N LYS A 135 9.76 1.79 6.05
CA LYS A 135 9.50 1.47 4.64
C LYS A 135 8.00 1.27 4.36
N ILE A 136 7.25 2.37 4.40
CA ILE A 136 5.81 2.43 4.19
C ILE A 136 5.53 3.31 2.97
N TYR A 137 4.83 2.77 1.99
CA TYR A 137 4.45 3.51 0.79
C TYR A 137 3.19 4.34 1.03
N ALA A 138 3.12 5.51 0.39
CA ALA A 138 1.97 6.42 0.38
C ALA A 138 1.61 7.05 1.74
N LEU A 139 2.51 6.97 2.72
CA LEU A 139 2.31 7.62 4.02
C LEU A 139 2.19 9.14 3.89
N ASP A 140 2.83 9.72 2.86
CA ASP A 140 2.73 11.14 2.51
C ASP A 140 1.32 11.61 2.10
N ARG A 141 0.42 10.69 1.74
CA ARG A 141 -0.93 10.99 1.20
C ARG A 141 -2.07 10.39 2.01
N VAL A 142 -1.77 9.80 3.17
CA VAL A 142 -2.79 9.15 3.99
C VAL A 142 -3.62 10.21 4.72
N ASP A 143 -4.93 9.98 4.76
CA ASP A 143 -5.89 10.75 5.53
C ASP A 143 -6.26 9.96 6.79
N TYR A 144 -5.65 10.32 7.92
CA TYR A 144 -5.85 9.65 9.20
C TYR A 144 -7.26 9.85 9.80
N SER A 145 -8.06 10.77 9.25
CA SER A 145 -9.47 10.95 9.66
C SER A 145 -10.39 9.86 9.10
N LYS A 146 -9.91 9.11 8.11
CA LYS A 146 -10.63 8.01 7.46
C LYS A 146 -10.00 6.67 7.86
N ARG A 147 -10.73 5.58 7.61
CA ARG A 147 -10.18 4.21 7.68
C ARG A 147 -8.97 4.12 6.75
N VAL A 148 -7.85 3.62 7.25
CA VAL A 148 -6.63 3.38 6.46
C VAL A 148 -6.63 1.93 5.99
N TYR A 149 -6.44 1.70 4.71
CA TYR A 149 -6.23 0.35 4.18
C TYR A 149 -4.74 0.08 4.02
N VAL A 150 -4.31 -1.15 4.25
CA VAL A 150 -2.89 -1.53 4.19
C VAL A 150 -2.74 -2.78 3.35
N THR A 151 -2.09 -2.67 2.19
CA THR A 151 -1.77 -3.81 1.31
C THR A 151 -0.31 -4.25 1.46
N GLU A 152 0.03 -5.44 0.95
CA GLU A 152 1.42 -5.92 0.90
C GLU A 152 2.26 -5.16 -0.14
N GLY A 153 1.63 -4.83 -1.27
CA GLY A 153 2.28 -4.29 -2.45
C GLY A 153 1.83 -2.86 -2.78
N PRO A 154 2.76 -1.96 -3.20
CA PRO A 154 2.41 -0.63 -3.67
C PRO A 154 1.49 -0.61 -4.88
N ILE A 155 1.54 -1.63 -5.75
CA ILE A 155 0.65 -1.68 -6.92
C ILE A 155 -0.80 -1.90 -6.50
N ASP A 156 -1.05 -2.79 -5.54
CA ASP A 156 -2.39 -3.07 -5.04
C ASP A 156 -2.98 -1.84 -4.32
N SER A 157 -2.16 -1.09 -3.59
CA SER A 157 -2.63 0.14 -2.94
C SER A 157 -3.04 1.25 -3.91
N LEU A 158 -2.58 1.23 -5.17
CA LEU A 158 -3.01 2.21 -6.17
C LEU A 158 -4.50 2.11 -6.52
N PHE A 159 -5.11 0.95 -6.27
CA PHE A 159 -6.52 0.68 -6.56
C PHE A 159 -7.46 1.04 -5.40
N ILE A 160 -6.93 1.12 -4.18
CA ILE A 160 -7.72 1.26 -2.95
C ILE A 160 -7.62 2.69 -2.43
N PRO A 161 -8.75 3.36 -2.13
CA PRO A 161 -8.72 4.71 -1.58
C PRO A 161 -8.13 4.72 -0.17
N ASN A 162 -7.38 5.77 0.17
CA ASN A 162 -6.73 5.93 1.47
C ASN A 162 -5.90 4.70 1.90
N CYS A 163 -5.10 4.18 0.97
CA CYS A 163 -4.34 2.95 1.15
C CYS A 163 -2.84 3.22 1.19
N ILE A 164 -2.17 2.61 2.17
CA ILE A 164 -0.72 2.50 2.26
C ILE A 164 -0.28 1.09 1.88
N ALA A 165 1.02 0.89 1.62
CA ALA A 165 1.55 -0.45 1.37
C ALA A 165 2.82 -0.74 2.17
N VAL A 166 2.89 -1.96 2.70
CA VAL A 166 3.88 -2.39 3.69
C VAL A 166 4.25 -3.84 3.39
N SER A 167 5.54 -4.19 3.42
CA SER A 167 5.98 -5.57 3.12
C SER A 167 6.76 -6.18 4.29
N GLY A 168 6.48 -7.45 4.59
CA GLY A 168 7.27 -8.28 5.51
C GLY A 168 7.41 -7.70 6.91
N ALA A 169 8.66 -7.50 7.38
CA ALA A 169 8.94 -6.99 8.73
C ALA A 169 8.38 -5.57 8.98
N SER A 170 7.98 -4.84 7.94
CA SER A 170 7.51 -3.46 8.08
C SER A 170 6.13 -3.34 8.76
N PHE A 171 5.39 -4.44 8.92
CA PHE A 171 4.12 -4.46 9.68
C PHE A 171 4.31 -4.35 11.21
N ASP A 172 5.52 -4.58 11.72
CA ASP A 172 5.82 -4.45 13.16
C ASP A 172 6.30 -3.03 13.55
N THR A 173 6.27 -2.09 12.61
CA THR A 173 6.75 -0.71 12.82
C THR A 173 5.83 0.09 13.77
N PRO A 174 6.40 1.03 14.54
CA PRO A 174 5.64 2.01 15.32
C PRO A 174 4.45 2.64 14.56
N THR A 175 4.63 3.06 13.31
CA THR A 175 3.54 3.69 12.54
C THR A 175 2.40 2.72 12.25
N ILE A 176 2.69 1.48 11.86
CA ILE A 176 1.62 0.50 11.61
C ILE A 176 0.91 0.11 12.91
N LYS A 177 1.65 0.02 14.02
CA LYS A 177 1.06 -0.21 15.35
C LYS A 177 0.16 0.91 15.81
N SER A 178 0.52 2.18 15.54
CA SER A 178 -0.35 3.32 15.92
C SER A 178 -1.66 3.34 15.12
N LEU A 179 -1.66 2.73 13.93
CA LEU A 179 -2.83 2.59 13.08
C LEU A 179 -3.74 1.40 13.42
N ALA A 180 -3.35 0.51 14.35
CA ALA A 180 -4.04 -0.77 14.57
C ALA A 180 -5.56 -0.65 14.82
N SER A 181 -6.02 0.42 15.47
CA SER A 181 -7.43 0.66 15.75
C SER A 181 -8.23 1.22 14.56
N ASN A 182 -7.56 1.80 13.57
CA ASN A 182 -8.16 2.47 12.41
C ASN A 182 -7.60 1.96 11.07
N ALA A 183 -7.02 0.76 11.06
CA ALA A 183 -6.50 0.12 9.85
C ALA A 183 -7.27 -1.16 9.51
N THR A 184 -7.31 -1.47 8.21
CA THR A 184 -7.69 -2.79 7.69
C THR A 184 -6.52 -3.33 6.88
N LEU A 185 -5.95 -4.46 7.31
CA LEU A 185 -4.87 -5.13 6.61
C LEU A 185 -5.45 -6.06 5.53
N ILE A 186 -5.01 -5.87 4.29
CA ILE A 186 -5.44 -6.61 3.12
C ILE A 186 -4.25 -7.40 2.58
N MET A 187 -4.25 -8.70 2.88
CA MET A 187 -3.17 -9.62 2.52
C MET A 187 -3.50 -10.36 1.22
N ASP A 188 -2.49 -10.94 0.59
CA ASP A 188 -2.66 -11.79 -0.59
C ASP A 188 -3.56 -13.00 -0.25
N ASN A 189 -4.42 -13.36 -1.20
CA ASN A 189 -5.38 -14.45 -1.09
C ASN A 189 -4.71 -15.82 -1.34
N GLU A 190 -3.82 -16.19 -0.42
CA GLU A 190 -3.03 -17.42 -0.53
C GLU A 190 -3.29 -18.37 0.64
N PRO A 191 -4.51 -18.96 0.76
CA PRO A 191 -4.88 -19.78 1.92
C PRO A 191 -4.05 -21.06 2.08
N ARG A 192 -3.31 -21.46 1.04
CA ARG A 192 -2.40 -22.63 1.07
C ARG A 192 -0.95 -22.26 1.40
N SER A 193 -0.59 -20.98 1.37
CA SER A 193 0.76 -20.52 1.70
C SER A 193 0.95 -20.50 3.21
N LYS A 194 1.78 -21.40 3.72
CA LYS A 194 2.09 -21.48 5.17
C LYS A 194 2.68 -20.19 5.71
N GLU A 195 3.46 -19.49 4.88
CA GLU A 195 4.09 -18.21 5.25
C GLU A 195 3.04 -17.10 5.41
N ILE A 196 2.16 -16.94 4.42
CA ILE A 196 1.07 -15.97 4.46
C ILE A 196 0.11 -16.28 5.60
N CYS A 197 -0.32 -17.54 5.76
CA CYS A 197 -1.17 -17.97 6.86
C CYS A 197 -0.54 -17.68 8.23
N LYS A 198 0.73 -18.02 8.43
CA LYS A 198 1.45 -17.72 9.68
C LYS A 198 1.49 -16.22 9.95
N PHE A 199 1.69 -15.42 8.89
CA PHE A 199 1.77 -13.98 9.01
C PHE A 199 0.40 -13.35 9.33
N ILE A 200 -0.67 -13.74 8.65
CA ILE A 200 -2.05 -13.33 8.98
C ILE A 200 -2.39 -13.68 10.43
N ASN A 201 -2.05 -14.89 10.89
CA ASN A 201 -2.31 -15.28 12.29
C ASN A 201 -1.60 -14.35 13.28
N LYS A 202 -0.34 -13.98 13.01
CA LYS A 202 0.40 -13.02 13.83
C LYS A 202 -0.29 -11.64 13.87
N LEU A 203 -0.81 -11.16 12.74
CA LEU A 203 -1.53 -9.90 12.66
C LEU A 203 -2.84 -9.95 13.46
N ILE A 204 -3.58 -11.05 13.39
CA ILE A 204 -4.79 -11.28 14.20
C ILE A 204 -4.44 -11.30 15.70
N GLU A 205 -3.37 -11.98 16.09
CA GLU A 205 -2.90 -12.02 17.48
C GLU A 205 -2.45 -10.65 18.00
N ALA A 206 -1.88 -9.82 17.13
CA ALA A 206 -1.54 -8.44 17.43
C ALA A 206 -2.76 -7.50 17.46
N GLY A 207 -3.97 -8.01 17.20
CA GLY A 207 -5.23 -7.27 17.34
C GLY A 207 -5.62 -6.46 16.12
N TYR A 208 -4.98 -6.63 14.97
CA TYR A 208 -5.36 -5.93 13.74
C TYR A 208 -6.68 -6.47 13.15
N ALA A 209 -7.43 -5.59 12.49
CA ALA A 209 -8.49 -6.01 11.59
C ALA A 209 -7.88 -6.49 10.27
N VAL A 210 -8.28 -7.67 9.82
CA VAL A 210 -7.73 -8.33 8.62
C VAL A 210 -8.86 -8.68 7.65
N CYS A 211 -8.64 -8.42 6.36
CA CYS A 211 -9.51 -8.89 5.30
C CYS A 211 -9.17 -10.35 4.97
N LEU A 212 -10.16 -11.24 5.05
CA LEU A 212 -10.04 -12.64 4.64
C LEU A 212 -10.94 -12.87 3.44
N TRP A 213 -10.34 -13.00 2.26
CA TRP A 213 -11.09 -13.11 1.01
C TRP A 213 -12.02 -14.33 1.00
N PRO A 214 -13.26 -14.20 0.49
CA PRO A 214 -14.19 -15.31 0.40
C PRO A 214 -13.69 -16.37 -0.60
N GLU A 215 -14.13 -17.62 -0.45
CA GLU A 215 -13.74 -18.71 -1.37
C GLU A 215 -14.16 -18.46 -2.82
N THR A 216 -15.14 -17.58 -3.04
CA THR A 216 -15.59 -17.12 -4.36
C THR A 216 -14.60 -16.16 -5.04
N THR A 217 -13.53 -15.77 -4.36
CA THR A 217 -12.43 -14.96 -4.91
C THR A 217 -11.27 -15.89 -5.25
N PRO A 218 -11.09 -16.29 -6.53
CA PRO A 218 -9.97 -17.14 -6.93
C PRO A 218 -8.66 -16.36 -7.15
N GLU A 219 -8.72 -15.05 -7.34
CA GLU A 219 -7.57 -14.22 -7.67
C GLU A 219 -6.64 -14.03 -6.47
N LYS A 220 -5.33 -13.93 -6.72
CA LYS A 220 -4.31 -13.86 -5.67
C LYS A 220 -4.26 -12.50 -4.98
N ASP A 221 -4.32 -11.41 -5.75
CA ASP A 221 -4.18 -10.05 -5.26
C ASP A 221 -5.19 -9.10 -5.91
N ILE A 222 -5.25 -7.86 -5.43
CA ILE A 222 -6.22 -6.85 -5.90
C ILE A 222 -5.98 -6.54 -7.38
N ASN A 223 -4.72 -6.47 -7.82
CA ASN A 223 -4.42 -6.26 -9.22
C ASN A 223 -4.96 -7.38 -10.11
N GLU A 224 -4.82 -8.65 -9.70
CA GLU A 224 -5.41 -9.79 -10.39
C GLU A 224 -6.95 -9.73 -10.41
N MET A 225 -7.59 -9.33 -9.31
CA MET A 225 -9.05 -9.12 -9.24
C MET A 225 -9.53 -8.09 -10.27
N VAL A 226 -8.83 -6.97 -10.39
CA VAL A 226 -9.16 -5.92 -11.37
C VAL A 226 -8.90 -6.40 -12.81
N MET A 227 -7.80 -7.11 -13.04
CA MET A 227 -7.52 -7.71 -14.35
C MET A 227 -8.61 -8.72 -14.76
N ALA A 228 -9.13 -9.51 -13.82
CA ALA A 228 -10.26 -10.43 -14.00
C ALA A 228 -11.61 -9.73 -14.25
N GLY A 229 -11.68 -8.40 -14.09
CA GLY A 229 -12.85 -7.60 -14.44
C GLY A 229 -13.74 -7.21 -13.26
N LYS A 230 -13.32 -7.47 -12.02
CA LYS A 230 -14.03 -6.95 -10.84
C LYS A 230 -13.87 -5.43 -10.76
N SER A 231 -14.95 -4.72 -10.45
CA SER A 231 -14.90 -3.27 -10.24
C SER A 231 -14.28 -2.96 -8.87
N ILE A 232 -13.73 -1.76 -8.72
CA ILE A 232 -13.14 -1.32 -7.45
C ILE A 232 -14.20 -1.27 -6.35
N GLU A 233 -15.43 -0.87 -6.68
CA GLU A 233 -16.55 -0.82 -5.75
C GLU A 233 -16.88 -2.22 -5.22
N SER A 234 -16.92 -3.24 -6.10
CA SER A 234 -17.14 -4.63 -5.70
C SER A 234 -16.01 -5.19 -4.85
N ILE A 235 -14.76 -4.84 -5.16
CA ILE A 235 -13.61 -5.23 -4.34
C ILE A 235 -13.70 -4.58 -2.96
N MET A 236 -14.03 -3.29 -2.90
CA MET A 236 -14.21 -2.55 -1.65
C MET A 236 -15.36 -3.10 -0.80
N ASP A 237 -16.49 -3.44 -1.41
CA ASP A 237 -17.61 -4.10 -0.72
C ASP A 237 -17.17 -5.45 -0.14
N THR A 238 -16.41 -6.23 -0.90
CA THR A 238 -15.84 -7.51 -0.44
C THR A 238 -14.89 -7.29 0.74
N ILE A 239 -13.99 -6.32 0.66
CA ILE A 239 -13.06 -5.98 1.75
C ILE A 239 -13.84 -5.61 3.01
N ASN A 240 -14.82 -4.70 2.88
CA ASN A 240 -15.57 -4.18 4.02
C ASN A 240 -16.46 -5.25 4.68
N THR A 241 -17.03 -6.17 3.89
CA THR A 241 -17.89 -7.26 4.39
C THR A 241 -17.11 -8.48 4.89
N ASN A 242 -15.83 -8.61 4.51
CA ASN A 242 -14.95 -9.72 4.92
C ASN A 242 -13.74 -9.26 5.74
N THR A 243 -13.87 -8.12 6.43
CA THR A 243 -12.89 -7.67 7.42
C THR A 243 -13.31 -8.12 8.81
N PHE A 244 -12.41 -8.80 9.52
CA PHE A 244 -12.68 -9.36 10.83
C PHE A 244 -11.58 -8.96 11.83
N GLN A 245 -11.91 -8.91 13.12
CA GLN A 245 -10.96 -8.62 14.20
C GLN A 245 -11.19 -9.54 15.41
N GLY A 246 -10.17 -9.70 16.26
CA GLY A 246 -10.31 -10.41 17.54
C GLY A 246 -10.73 -11.88 17.40
N MET A 247 -11.70 -12.31 18.20
CA MET A 247 -12.14 -13.72 18.21
C MET A 247 -12.81 -14.14 16.90
N GLU A 248 -13.56 -13.24 16.28
CA GLU A 248 -14.21 -13.50 14.99
C GLU A 248 -13.16 -13.75 13.90
N ALA A 249 -12.10 -12.92 13.85
CA ALA A 249 -11.00 -13.12 12.92
C ALA A 249 -10.33 -14.48 13.11
N LYS A 250 -10.10 -14.91 14.35
CA LYS A 250 -9.52 -16.24 14.63
C LYS A 250 -10.37 -17.37 14.08
N LEU A 251 -11.70 -17.31 14.28
CA LEU A 251 -12.63 -18.32 13.77
C LEU A 251 -12.68 -18.33 12.24
N LYS A 252 -12.82 -17.15 11.61
CA LYS A 252 -12.84 -17.00 10.16
C LYS A 252 -11.52 -17.43 9.52
N PHE A 253 -10.39 -17.13 10.15
CA PHE A 253 -9.07 -17.52 9.67
C PHE A 253 -8.88 -19.05 9.66
N ILE A 254 -9.39 -19.75 10.69
CA ILE A 254 -9.37 -21.23 10.71
C ILE A 254 -10.15 -21.81 9.53
N GLN A 255 -11.28 -21.21 9.15
CA GLN A 255 -12.09 -21.62 8.01
C GLN A 255 -11.42 -21.28 6.67
N TRP A 256 -10.76 -20.12 6.60
CA TRP A 256 -10.13 -19.61 5.39
C TRP A 256 -8.85 -20.38 5.02
N ARG A 257 -7.98 -20.66 5.99
CA ARG A 257 -6.67 -21.31 5.75
C ARG A 257 -6.85 -22.77 5.32
N LYS A 258 -6.00 -23.23 4.40
CA LYS A 258 -6.01 -24.56 3.79
C LYS A 258 -4.67 -25.28 3.90
N CYS A 259 -3.85 -24.91 4.89
CA CYS A 259 -2.49 -25.40 5.12
C CYS A 259 -2.29 -25.98 6.53
#